data_AF-A0AAD5I5D3-F1
#
_entry.id   AF-A0AAD5I5D3-F1
#
_cell.length_a   1.000
_cell.length_b   1.000
_cell.length_c   1.000
_cell.angle_alpha   90.00
_cell.angle_beta   90.00
_cell.angle_gamma   90.00
#
_symmetry.space_group_name_H-M   'P 1'
#
loop_
_entity.id
_entity.type
_entity.pdbx_description
1 polymer ?
#
loop_
_entity_poly.entity_id
_entity_poly.type
_entity_poly.pdbx_seq_one_letter_code
_entity_poly.pdbx_strand_id
1 'polypeptide(L)'
;MWAAHSLRMKDICGKRIGLFLPFSCLHFGCNITYEMIKNAAYFGTLGRGMIAADKSTGTIDKRLSSINVENVESNRRALHELIFCTPGAFQYLSGVILYEETLY
;
A
#
# COMPACT_ATOMS: atom_id res chain seq x y z
N MET A 1 17.57 36.55 8.41
CA MET A 1 18.84 35.81 8.34
C MET A 1 18.93 34.93 9.59
N TRP A 2 18.34 33.74 9.57
CA TRP A 2 18.35 32.83 10.73
C TRP A 2 19.42 31.75 10.50
N ALA A 3 20.36 31.67 11.43
CA ALA A 3 21.51 30.80 11.37
C ALA A 3 21.10 29.32 11.58
N ALA A 4 21.39 28.49 10.59
CA ALA A 4 21.29 27.04 10.71
C ALA A 4 22.44 26.53 11.59
N HIS A 5 22.15 26.18 12.84
CA HIS A 5 23.08 25.38 13.63
C HIS A 5 23.00 23.93 13.13
N SER A 6 24.00 23.51 12.37
CA SER A 6 24.14 22.16 11.82
C SER A 6 24.40 21.16 12.95
N LEU A 7 23.34 20.56 13.49
CA LEU A 7 23.46 19.33 14.25
C LEU A 7 23.74 18.19 13.26
N ARG A 8 25.03 17.87 13.10
CA ARG A 8 25.51 16.66 12.45
C ARG A 8 25.11 15.45 13.29
N MET A 9 23.95 14.86 13.02
CA MET A 9 23.70 13.47 13.34
C MET A 9 24.46 12.60 12.32
N LYS A 10 25.53 12.00 12.81
CA LYS A 10 26.25 10.93 12.13
C LYS A 10 25.45 9.62 12.30
N ASP A 11 25.23 8.96 11.17
CA ASP A 11 25.17 7.50 11.01
C ASP A 11 24.01 6.72 11.66
N ILE A 12 22.82 6.75 11.03
CA ILE A 12 22.01 5.53 10.83
C ILE A 12 21.46 5.54 9.40
N CYS A 13 21.99 4.63 8.57
CA CYS A 13 21.55 4.33 7.20
C CYS A 13 21.75 5.47 6.18
N GLY A 14 22.91 5.50 5.52
CA GLY A 14 23.33 6.51 4.54
C GLY A 14 22.52 6.63 3.23
N LYS A 15 21.19 6.72 3.30
CA LYS A 15 20.33 7.19 2.21
C LYS A 15 19.72 8.53 2.60
N ARG A 16 20.10 9.56 1.86
CA ARG A 16 19.56 10.92 1.96
C ARG A 16 18.12 10.93 1.41
N ILE A 17 17.16 10.52 2.23
CA ILE A 17 15.74 10.83 2.04
C ILE A 17 15.40 11.93 3.04
N GLY A 18 15.28 13.17 2.55
CA GLY A 18 14.94 14.32 3.37
C GLY A 18 13.49 14.22 3.84
N LEU A 19 13.26 13.58 4.98
CA LEU A 19 12.02 13.70 5.74
C LEU A 19 12.29 14.61 6.94
N PHE A 20 11.94 15.88 6.82
CA PHE A 20 12.02 16.83 7.92
C PHE A 20 10.85 16.55 8.87
N LEU A 21 11.03 15.62 9.81
CA LEU A 21 10.02 15.35 10.84
C LEU A 21 10.12 16.43 11.93
N PRO A 22 9.04 17.18 12.22
CA PRO A 22 9.04 18.14 13.32
C PRO A 22 9.23 17.42 14.67
N PHE A 23 10.04 18.03 15.54
CA PHE A 23 10.50 17.52 16.84
C PHE A 23 9.37 17.17 17.85
N SER A 24 8.11 17.45 17.54
CA SER A 24 6.97 17.28 18.46
C SER A 24 6.35 15.89 18.51
N CYS A 25 6.81 14.92 17.68
CA CYS A 25 6.22 13.57 17.62
C CYS A 25 6.80 12.56 18.63
N LEU A 26 7.63 13.00 19.59
CA LEU A 26 8.41 12.08 20.44
C LEU A 26 7.65 11.44 21.63
N HIS A 27 6.36 11.72 21.85
CA HIS A 27 5.63 11.29 23.05
C HIS A 27 4.52 10.26 22.84
N PHE A 28 4.29 9.76 21.61
CA PHE A 28 3.29 8.72 21.33
C PHE A 28 3.92 7.61 20.48
N GLY A 29 4.09 6.41 21.07
CA GLY A 29 4.30 5.13 20.37
C GLY A 29 5.29 5.12 19.19
N CYS A 30 6.57 5.39 19.44
CA CYS A 30 7.63 5.53 18.43
C CYS A 30 7.68 4.40 17.37
N ASN A 31 7.38 3.15 17.74
CA ASN A 31 7.50 2.00 16.84
C ASN A 31 6.46 2.00 15.71
N ILE A 32 5.20 2.36 15.99
CA ILE A 32 4.12 2.29 14.98
C ILE A 32 4.26 3.47 14.01
N THR A 33 4.56 4.67 14.52
CA THR A 33 4.74 5.87 13.71
C THR A 33 5.84 5.68 12.67
N TYR A 34 6.96 5.07 13.07
CA TYR A 34 8.06 4.78 12.14
C TYR A 34 7.63 3.82 11.03
N GLU A 35 6.97 2.70 11.36
CA GLU A 35 6.50 1.73 10.37
C GLU A 35 5.41 2.30 9.46
N MET A 36 4.51 3.15 9.97
CA MET A 36 3.50 3.84 9.15
C MET A 36 4.14 4.77 8.11
N ILE A 37 5.12 5.60 8.53
CA ILE A 37 5.85 6.49 7.62
C ILE A 37 6.60 5.68 6.56
N LYS A 38 7.26 4.59 6.97
CA LYS A 38 7.99 3.69 6.07
C LYS A 38 7.07 3.01 5.06
N ASN A 39 5.91 2.51 5.49
CA ASN A 39 4.92 1.89 4.60
C ASN A 39 4.28 2.91 3.64
N ALA A 40 3.97 4.11 4.12
CA ALA A 40 3.46 5.20 3.27
C ALA A 40 4.48 5.59 2.19
N ALA A 41 5.76 5.71 2.55
CA ALA A 41 6.83 5.95 1.60
C ALA A 41 6.99 4.79 0.59
N TYR A 42 6.82 3.54 1.04
CA TYR A 42 6.86 2.38 0.17
C TYR A 42 5.76 2.39 -0.89
N PHE A 43 4.53 2.79 -0.52
CA PHE A 43 3.43 2.91 -1.49
C PHE A 43 3.71 3.95 -2.58
N GLY A 44 4.42 5.02 -2.26
CA GLY A 44 4.83 6.08 -3.19
C GLY A 44 6.08 5.80 -4.03
N THR A 45 6.53 4.55 -4.12
CA THR A 45 7.71 4.18 -4.93
C THR A 45 7.49 4.48 -6.42
N LEU A 46 8.41 5.22 -7.04
CA LEU A 46 8.33 5.55 -8.47
C LEU A 46 8.26 4.27 -9.34
N GLY A 47 7.36 4.29 -10.32
CA GLY A 47 7.13 3.14 -11.21
C GLY A 47 6.28 2.02 -10.58
N ARG A 48 5.75 2.22 -9.37
CA ARG A 48 4.78 1.33 -8.74
C ARG A 48 3.46 2.04 -8.41
N GLY A 49 2.37 1.29 -8.39
CA GLY A 49 1.04 1.76 -8.04
C GLY A 49 0.29 0.76 -7.16
N MET A 50 -1.00 1.04 -6.90
CA MET A 50 -1.86 0.17 -6.09
C MET A 50 -3.03 -0.36 -6.93
N ILE A 51 -3.46 -1.58 -6.64
CA ILE A 51 -4.71 -2.14 -7.18
C ILE A 51 -5.81 -2.07 -6.10
N ALA A 52 -6.99 -1.63 -6.49
CA ALA A 52 -8.19 -1.70 -5.67
C ALA A 52 -9.03 -2.93 -6.08
N ALA A 53 -8.86 -4.02 -5.32
CA ALA A 53 -9.63 -5.26 -5.39
C ALA A 53 -10.61 -5.38 -4.20
N ASP A 54 -11.18 -4.24 -3.81
CA ASP A 54 -12.03 -4.04 -2.63
C ASP A 54 -13.53 -4.10 -2.95
N LYS A 55 -13.90 -4.79 -4.02
CA LYS A 55 -15.29 -4.79 -4.48
C LYS A 55 -16.14 -5.64 -3.56
N SER A 56 -17.13 -4.99 -2.94
CA SER A 56 -18.18 -5.68 -2.20
C SER A 56 -18.92 -6.69 -3.08
N THR A 57 -19.53 -7.68 -2.44
CA THR A 57 -20.26 -8.78 -3.08
C THR A 57 -21.37 -8.31 -4.03
N GLY A 58 -21.99 -7.14 -3.76
CA GLY A 58 -22.98 -6.53 -4.66
C GLY A 58 -22.39 -5.74 -5.83
N THR A 59 -21.15 -5.23 -5.71
CA THR A 59 -20.49 -4.48 -6.79
C THR A 59 -19.81 -5.40 -7.79
N ILE A 60 -19.22 -6.50 -7.30
CA ILE A 60 -18.62 -7.54 -8.14
C ILE A 60 -19.69 -8.29 -8.96
N ASP A 61 -20.92 -8.40 -8.44
CA ASP A 61 -22.08 -8.96 -9.13
C ASP A 61 -22.32 -8.33 -10.50
N LYS A 62 -22.29 -6.99 -10.57
CA LYS A 62 -22.48 -6.24 -11.82
C LYS A 62 -21.37 -6.53 -12.83
N ARG A 63 -20.15 -6.77 -12.34
CA ARG A 63 -18.99 -7.09 -13.19
C ARG A 63 -19.06 -8.51 -13.72
N LEU A 64 -19.37 -9.48 -12.87
CA LEU A 64 -19.54 -10.88 -13.28
C LEU A 64 -20.75 -11.05 -14.20
N SER A 65 -21.87 -10.38 -13.91
CA SER A 65 -23.05 -10.39 -14.77
C SER A 65 -22.77 -9.84 -16.17
N SER A 66 -21.88 -8.84 -16.30
CA SER A 66 -21.51 -8.29 -17.61
C SER A 66 -20.78 -9.29 -18.52
N ILE A 67 -20.20 -10.33 -17.94
CA ILE A 67 -19.51 -11.42 -18.65
C ILE A 67 -20.27 -12.76 -18.56
N ASN A 68 -21.55 -12.73 -18.15
CA ASN A 68 -22.42 -13.90 -17.97
C ASN A 68 -21.85 -14.95 -16.99
N VAL A 69 -21.15 -14.51 -15.95
CA VAL A 69 -20.63 -15.37 -14.88
C VAL A 69 -21.50 -15.19 -13.63
N GLU A 70 -21.84 -16.31 -13.00
CA GLU A 70 -22.62 -16.31 -11.74
C GLU A 70 -21.79 -15.77 -10.56
N ASN A 71 -22.46 -15.05 -9.66
CA ASN A 71 -21.84 -14.45 -8.49
C ASN A 71 -21.76 -15.40 -7.30
N VAL A 72 -20.93 -16.43 -7.44
CA VAL A 72 -20.57 -17.37 -6.37
C VAL A 72 -19.15 -17.08 -5.86
N GLU A 73 -18.88 -17.51 -4.63
CA GLU A 73 -17.58 -17.30 -3.96
C GLU A 73 -16.39 -17.80 -4.79
N SER A 74 -16.52 -18.99 -5.40
CA SER A 74 -15.48 -19.57 -6.25
C SER A 74 -15.10 -18.66 -7.43
N ASN A 75 -16.07 -17.98 -8.03
CA ASN A 75 -15.85 -17.11 -9.18
C ASN A 75 -15.24 -15.77 -8.75
N ARG A 76 -15.64 -15.24 -7.59
CA ARG A 76 -15.00 -14.04 -7.02
C ARG A 76 -13.55 -14.31 -6.65
N ARG A 77 -13.27 -15.46 -6.02
CA ARG A 77 -11.91 -15.93 -5.74
C ARG A 77 -11.10 -16.11 -7.02
N ALA A 78 -11.65 -16.77 -8.04
CA ALA A 78 -10.97 -16.97 -9.32
C ALA A 78 -10.62 -15.63 -10.00
N LEU A 79 -11.50 -14.62 -9.92
CA LEU A 79 -11.23 -13.28 -10.43
C LEU A 79 -10.05 -12.61 -9.70
N HIS A 80 -10.01 -12.68 -8.38
CA HIS A 80 -8.91 -12.10 -7.60
C HIS A 80 -7.60 -12.89 -7.76
N GLU A 81 -7.68 -14.22 -7.83
CA GLU A 81 -6.55 -15.10 -8.12
C GLU A 81 -5.96 -14.79 -9.50
N LEU A 82 -6.79 -14.54 -10.51
CA LEU A 82 -6.31 -14.09 -11.82
C LEU A 82 -5.47 -12.80 -11.71
N ILE A 83 -5.93 -11.82 -10.93
CA ILE A 83 -5.23 -10.54 -10.72
C ILE A 83 -3.89 -10.78 -9.99
N PHE A 84 -3.88 -11.63 -8.97
CA PHE A 84 -2.67 -11.90 -8.18
C PHE A 84 -1.67 -12.81 -8.88
N CYS A 85 -2.13 -13.81 -9.61
CA CYS A 85 -1.27 -14.76 -10.31
C CYS A 85 -0.79 -14.26 -11.67
N THR A 86 -1.11 -13.01 -12.05
CA THR A 86 -0.61 -12.43 -13.30
C THR A 86 0.92 -12.29 -13.26
N PRO A 87 1.66 -12.97 -14.15
CA PRO A 87 3.13 -12.97 -14.11
C PRO A 87 3.68 -11.56 -14.36
N GLY A 88 4.58 -11.12 -13.50
CA GLY A 88 5.21 -9.79 -13.59
C GLY A 88 4.37 -8.62 -13.08
N ALA A 89 3.09 -8.82 -12.73
CA ALA A 89 2.24 -7.74 -12.22
C ALA A 89 2.80 -7.08 -10.96
N PHE A 90 3.27 -7.88 -10.00
CA PHE A 90 3.82 -7.39 -8.73
C PHE A 90 5.07 -6.52 -8.85
N GLN A 91 5.74 -6.48 -10.01
CA GLN A 91 6.88 -5.56 -10.23
C GLN A 91 6.43 -4.09 -10.24
N TYR A 92 5.17 -3.86 -10.65
CA TYR A 92 4.56 -2.54 -10.76
C TYR A 92 3.60 -2.22 -9.61
N LEU A 93 3.47 -3.12 -8.62
CA LEU A 93 2.53 -2.95 -7.51
C LEU A 93 3.28 -2.74 -6.21
N SER A 94 2.91 -1.68 -5.49
CA SER A 94 3.36 -1.40 -4.12
C SER A 94 2.32 -1.85 -3.09
N GLY A 95 1.08 -2.09 -3.47
CA GLY A 95 0.03 -2.57 -2.57
C GLY A 95 -1.27 -2.99 -3.26
N VAL A 96 -2.12 -3.66 -2.50
CA VAL A 96 -3.47 -4.05 -2.93
C VAL A 96 -4.44 -3.74 -1.80
N ILE A 97 -5.59 -3.14 -2.15
CA ILE A 97 -6.72 -2.94 -1.24
C ILE A 97 -7.68 -4.11 -1.47
N LEU A 98 -7.96 -4.87 -0.42
CA LEU A 98 -8.81 -6.07 -0.47
C LEU A 98 -10.12 -5.83 0.26
N TYR A 99 -11.16 -6.55 -0.14
CA TYR A 99 -12.39 -6.70 0.63
C TYR A 99 -12.21 -7.79 1.70
N GLU A 100 -12.97 -7.74 2.80
CA GLU A 100 -12.84 -8.66 3.93
C GLU A 100 -12.96 -10.14 3.51
N GLU A 101 -13.90 -10.45 2.61
CA GLU A 101 -14.09 -11.78 2.03
C GLU A 101 -12.84 -12.29 1.28
N THR A 102 -12.05 -11.39 0.70
CA THR A 102 -10.84 -11.74 -0.07
C THR A 102 -9.60 -11.85 0.83
N LEU A 103 -9.68 -11.40 2.08
CA LEU A 103 -8.55 -11.42 3.01
C LEU A 103 -8.32 -12.80 3.63
N TYR A 104 -9.37 -13.63 3.71
CA TYR A 104 -9.39 -14.95 4.37
C TYR A 104 -9.74 -16.06 3.39
#